data_AF-A0A6M4H494-F1
#
_entry.id   AF-A0A6M4H494-F1
#
_cell.length_a   1.000
_cell.length_b   1.000
_cell.length_c   1.000
_cell.angle_alpha   90.00
_cell.angle_beta   90.00
_cell.angle_gamma   90.00
#
_symmetry.space_group_name_H-M   'P 1'
#
loop_
_entity.id
_entity.type
_entity.pdbx_description
1 polymer ?
#
loop_
_entity_poly.entity_id
_entity_poly.type
_entity_poly.pdbx_seq_one_letter_code
_entity_poly.pdbx_strand_id
1 'polypeptide(L)'
;MTTRVTWAFGVLLLAQTVHTVEEYYGRLWESFPPARFLTGLVSQDREWSFVALSILLFAFGLWCLLWPVRRGWPSAAYFAWGWLIVEVINGIVHPVWTVHEGGYTAGVATAPLLLASAVYLGYQLRRENPK
;
A
#
# COMPACT_ATOMS: atom_id res chain seq x y z
N MET A 1 -13.96 -12.35 9.18
CA MET A 1 -13.01 -12.40 8.06
C MET A 1 -12.81 -13.84 7.64
N THR A 2 -13.26 -14.13 6.42
CA THR A 2 -13.08 -15.42 5.78
C THR A 2 -11.60 -15.68 5.48
N THR A 3 -11.24 -16.95 5.33
CA THR A 3 -9.89 -17.36 4.89
C THR A 3 -9.48 -16.68 3.59
N ARG A 4 -10.44 -16.41 2.69
CA ARG A 4 -10.21 -15.73 1.42
C ARG A 4 -9.83 -14.26 1.58
N VAL A 5 -10.51 -13.51 2.46
CA VAL A 5 -10.13 -12.12 2.76
C VAL A 5 -8.77 -12.06 3.44
N THR A 6 -8.49 -12.96 4.38
CA THR A 6 -7.18 -13.04 5.04
C THR A 6 -6.05 -13.28 4.03
N TRP A 7 -6.24 -14.20 3.08
CA TRP A 7 -5.28 -14.42 2.00
C TRP A 7 -5.14 -13.22 1.07
N ALA A 8 -6.25 -12.62 0.64
CA ALA A 8 -6.22 -11.44 -0.23
C ALA A 8 -5.48 -10.26 0.44
N PHE A 9 -5.71 -10.03 1.73
CA PHE A 9 -5.00 -9.02 2.50
C PHE A 9 -3.50 -9.34 2.61
N GLY A 10 -3.14 -10.61 2.85
CA GLY A 10 -1.74 -11.03 2.88
C GLY A 10 -1.03 -10.81 1.54
N VAL A 11 -1.69 -11.11 0.42
CA VAL A 11 -1.16 -10.83 -0.94
C VAL A 11 -1.00 -9.33 -1.16
N LEU A 12 -1.97 -8.51 -0.75
CA LEU A 12 -1.87 -7.06 -0.83
C LEU A 12 -0.65 -6.52 -0.05
N LEU A 13 -0.44 -7.01 1.18
CA LEU A 13 0.69 -6.60 2.01
C LEU A 13 2.03 -6.96 1.35
N LEU A 14 2.15 -8.15 0.75
CA LEU A 14 3.35 -8.54 0.01
C LEU A 14 3.56 -7.67 -1.23
N ALA A 15 2.50 -7.38 -1.99
CA ALA A 15 2.57 -6.47 -3.13
C ALA A 15 3.04 -5.08 -2.70
N GLN A 16 2.52 -4.57 -1.58
CA GLN A 16 2.96 -3.28 -1.03
C GLN A 16 4.43 -3.30 -0.60
N THR A 17 4.92 -4.39 0.00
CA THR A 17 6.35 -4.53 0.31
C THR A 17 7.21 -4.46 -0.94
N VAL A 18 6.84 -5.19 -2.00
CA VAL A 18 7.56 -5.15 -3.28
C VAL A 18 7.48 -3.75 -3.91
N HIS A 19 6.33 -3.10 -3.82
CA HIS A 19 6.12 -1.74 -4.30
C HIS A 19 7.04 -0.73 -3.59
N THR A 20 7.08 -0.76 -2.26
CA THR A 20 7.94 0.12 -1.47
C THR A 20 9.44 -0.13 -1.72
N VAL A 21 9.83 -1.36 -2.06
CA VAL A 21 11.22 -1.64 -2.49
C VAL A 21 11.54 -0.96 -3.83
N GLU A 22 10.65 -1.01 -4.81
CA GLU A 22 10.82 -0.27 -6.08
C GLU A 22 10.90 1.24 -5.82
N GLU A 23 10.01 1.78 -5.00
CA GLU A 23 10.00 3.19 -4.60
C GLU A 23 11.30 3.60 -3.93
N TYR A 24 11.89 2.71 -3.12
CA TYR A 24 13.16 2.96 -2.46
C TYR A 24 14.31 3.07 -3.47
N TYR A 25 14.45 2.10 -4.37
CA TYR A 25 15.48 2.13 -5.41
C TYR A 25 15.31 3.30 -6.36
N GLY A 26 14.06 3.70 -6.63
CA GLY A 26 13.73 4.87 -7.43
C GLY A 26 13.79 6.21 -6.68
N ARG A 27 14.22 6.21 -5.40
CA ARG A 27 14.37 7.40 -4.55
C ARG A 27 13.11 8.27 -4.56
N LEU A 28 11.94 7.65 -4.39
CA LEU A 28 10.64 8.33 -4.51
C LEU A 28 10.55 9.59 -3.64
N TRP A 29 11.21 9.58 -2.47
CA TRP A 29 11.31 10.71 -1.55
C TRP A 29 12.04 11.94 -2.10
N GLU A 30 12.61 11.89 -3.31
CA GLU A 30 13.25 13.03 -3.98
C GLU A 30 12.44 13.54 -5.18
N SER A 31 11.79 12.63 -5.90
CA SER A 31 11.11 12.94 -7.16
C SER A 31 9.63 13.25 -6.98
N PHE A 32 8.94 12.50 -6.12
CA PHE A 32 7.49 12.59 -5.99
C PHE A 32 7.07 13.61 -4.91
N PRO A 33 6.32 14.68 -5.25
CA PRO A 33 6.01 15.75 -4.30
C PRO A 33 5.32 15.28 -3.00
N PRO A 34 4.32 14.38 -3.03
CA PRO A 34 3.72 13.86 -1.80
C PRO A 34 4.72 13.10 -0.91
N ALA A 35 5.59 12.27 -1.49
CA ALA A 35 6.61 11.55 -0.73
C ALA A 35 7.64 12.51 -0.11
N ARG A 36 8.09 13.53 -0.87
CA ARG A 36 8.97 14.60 -0.37
C ARG A 36 8.37 15.36 0.81
N PHE A 37 7.08 15.68 0.72
CA PHE A 37 6.37 16.38 1.78
C PHE A 37 6.29 15.52 3.04
N LEU A 38 5.78 14.28 2.93
CA LEU A 38 5.62 13.38 4.07
C LEU A 38 6.93 13.04 4.76
N THR A 39 7.97 12.71 4.00
CA THR A 39 9.30 12.39 4.56
C THR A 39 9.94 13.62 5.22
N GLY A 40 9.74 14.81 4.67
CA GLY A 40 10.22 16.06 5.25
C GLY A 40 9.55 16.46 6.57
N LEU A 41 8.40 15.87 6.91
CA LEU A 41 7.75 16.08 8.23
C LEU A 41 8.45 15.33 9.37
N VAL A 42 9.22 14.29 9.05
CA VAL A 42 9.83 13.41 10.06
C VAL A 42 11.27 13.83 10.36
N SER A 43 12.09 14.02 9.33
CA SER A 43 13.50 14.43 9.46
C SER A 43 13.98 15.21 8.23
N GLN A 44 15.08 15.94 8.39
CA GLN A 44 15.80 16.55 7.26
C GLN A 44 16.43 15.49 6.35
N ASP A 45 16.79 14.33 6.91
CA ASP A 45 17.16 13.14 6.16
C ASP A 45 15.89 12.43 5.66
N ARG A 46 15.56 12.67 4.39
CA ARG A 46 14.36 12.11 3.74
C ARG A 46 14.49 10.64 3.44
N GLU A 47 15.70 10.14 3.18
CA GLU A 47 15.93 8.72 2.94
C GLU A 47 15.66 7.94 4.22
N TRP A 48 16.25 8.37 5.34
CA TRP A 48 15.96 7.78 6.64
C TRP A 48 14.47 7.83 6.97
N SER A 49 13.82 8.97 6.71
CA SER A 49 12.39 9.14 6.95
C SER A 49 11.55 8.20 6.11
N PHE A 50 11.91 8.00 4.84
CA PHE A 50 11.24 7.07 3.94
C PHE A 50 11.36 5.63 4.46
N VAL A 51 12.56 5.21 4.86
CA VAL A 51 12.81 3.87 5.43
C VAL A 51 12.01 3.68 6.72
N ALA A 52 12.05 4.65 7.63
CA ALA A 52 11.32 4.58 8.90
C ALA A 52 9.80 4.47 8.69
N LEU A 53 9.23 5.33 7.83
CA LEU A 53 7.81 5.29 7.49
C LEU A 53 7.42 3.99 6.79
N SER A 54 8.27 3.47 5.91
CA SER A 54 8.06 2.19 5.22
C SER A 54 8.03 1.00 6.18
N ILE A 55 8.97 0.96 7.13
CA ILE A 55 9.01 -0.07 8.19
C ILE A 55 7.77 0.03 9.07
N LEU A 56 7.36 1.24 9.46
CA LEU A 56 6.15 1.45 10.25
C LEU A 56 4.89 1.01 9.50
N LEU A 57 4.77 1.34 8.21
CA LEU A 57 3.65 0.93 7.37
C LEU A 57 3.59 -0.59 7.23
N PHE A 58 4.72 -1.25 6.98
CA PHE A 58 4.80 -2.71 6.92
C PHE A 58 4.45 -3.37 8.26
N ALA A 59 5.00 -2.87 9.37
CA ALA A 59 4.72 -3.38 10.70
C ALA A 59 3.22 -3.22 11.05
N PHE A 60 2.63 -2.07 10.70
CA PHE A 60 1.20 -1.82 10.86
C PHE A 60 0.37 -2.79 10.01
N GLY A 61 0.74 -3.03 8.76
CA GLY A 61 0.07 -3.99 7.88
C GLY A 61 0.15 -5.43 8.40
N LEU A 62 1.32 -5.82 8.90
CA LEU A 62 1.52 -7.13 9.51
C LEU A 62 0.68 -7.27 10.79
N TRP A 63 0.62 -6.23 11.62
CA TRP A 63 -0.27 -6.20 12.78
C TRP A 63 -1.74 -6.32 12.38
N CYS A 64 -2.20 -5.56 11.37
CA CYS A 64 -3.55 -5.67 10.81
C CYS A 64 -3.88 -7.10 10.35
N LEU A 65 -2.94 -7.74 9.66
CA LEU A 65 -3.08 -9.12 9.18
C LEU A 65 -3.20 -10.11 10.34
N LEU A 66 -2.26 -10.08 11.29
CA LEU A 66 -2.14 -11.09 12.34
C LEU A 66 -3.18 -10.97 13.46
N TRP A 67 -3.67 -9.75 13.73
CA TRP A 67 -4.66 -9.49 14.77
C TRP A 67 -6.04 -9.19 14.20
N PRO A 68 -6.41 -7.95 13.77
CA PRO A 68 -7.76 -7.66 13.32
C PRO A 68 -8.30 -8.63 12.27
N VAL A 69 -7.56 -8.84 11.17
CA VAL A 69 -8.03 -9.62 10.02
C VAL A 69 -8.08 -11.11 10.36
N ARG A 70 -6.96 -11.70 10.80
CA ARG A 70 -6.90 -13.14 11.08
C ARG A 70 -7.74 -13.57 12.28
N ARG A 71 -7.90 -12.73 13.31
CA ARG A 71 -8.72 -13.03 14.49
C ARG A 71 -10.17 -12.56 14.37
N GLY A 72 -10.55 -11.95 13.24
CA GLY A 72 -11.93 -11.55 12.96
C GLY A 72 -12.47 -10.48 13.91
N TRP A 73 -11.66 -9.48 14.27
CA TRP A 73 -12.13 -8.38 15.11
C TRP A 73 -13.30 -7.63 14.45
N PRO A 74 -14.21 -7.01 15.22
CA PRO A 74 -15.30 -6.20 14.66
C PRO A 74 -14.81 -5.08 13.72
N SER A 75 -13.62 -4.55 13.98
CA SER A 75 -13.00 -3.48 13.19
C SER A 75 -12.19 -3.97 11.98
N ALA A 76 -12.06 -5.28 11.76
CA ALA A 76 -11.23 -5.84 10.68
C ALA A 76 -11.63 -5.32 9.30
N ALA A 77 -12.92 -5.12 9.06
CA ALA A 77 -13.43 -4.59 7.80
C ALA A 77 -12.94 -3.16 7.56
N TYR A 78 -12.94 -2.30 8.57
CA TYR A 78 -12.48 -0.92 8.44
C TYR A 78 -10.99 -0.85 8.11
N PHE A 79 -10.16 -1.67 8.77
CA PHE A 79 -8.74 -1.76 8.44
C PHE A 79 -8.53 -2.24 7.00
N ALA A 80 -9.22 -3.30 6.58
CA ALA A 80 -9.09 -3.84 5.23
C ALA A 80 -9.54 -2.85 4.14
N TRP A 81 -10.63 -2.10 4.38
CA TRP A 81 -11.06 -1.03 3.48
C TRP A 81 -10.08 0.15 3.46
N GLY A 82 -9.51 0.52 4.61
CA GLY A 82 -8.49 1.57 4.67
C GLY A 82 -7.25 1.23 3.83
N TRP A 83 -6.72 0.01 3.99
CA TRP A 83 -5.64 -0.50 3.15
C TRP A 83 -6.01 -0.51 1.66
N LEU A 84 -7.20 -1.01 1.31
CA LEU A 84 -7.67 -0.98 -0.07
C LEU A 84 -7.66 0.44 -0.66
N ILE A 85 -8.15 1.43 0.07
CA ILE A 85 -8.22 2.81 -0.42
C ILE A 85 -6.83 3.35 -0.69
N VAL A 86 -5.90 3.17 0.25
CA VAL A 86 -4.50 3.61 0.09
C VAL A 86 -3.86 2.95 -1.13
N GLU A 87 -4.03 1.64 -1.29
CA GLU A 87 -3.38 0.92 -2.39
C GLU A 87 -4.02 1.14 -3.76
N VAL A 88 -5.32 1.45 -3.82
CA VAL A 88 -5.95 1.92 -5.05
C VAL A 88 -5.40 3.29 -5.43
N ILE A 89 -5.21 4.20 -4.46
CA ILE A 89 -4.61 5.51 -4.71
C ILE A 89 -3.19 5.33 -5.26
N ASN A 90 -2.33 4.55 -4.60
CA ASN A 90 -0.98 4.26 -5.10
C ASN A 90 -1.03 3.64 -6.51
N GLY A 91 -1.83 2.58 -6.69
CA GLY A 91 -1.97 1.88 -7.96
C GLY A 91 -2.42 2.74 -9.14
N ILE A 92 -3.10 3.86 -8.90
CA ILE A 92 -3.53 4.82 -9.93
C ILE A 92 -2.54 5.98 -10.08
N VAL A 93 -2.07 6.54 -8.96
CA VAL A 93 -1.26 7.75 -8.95
C VAL A 93 0.09 7.53 -9.62
N HIS A 94 0.76 6.39 -9.41
CA HIS A 94 2.05 6.12 -10.06
C HIS A 94 1.93 6.10 -11.59
N PRO A 95 1.02 5.34 -12.23
CA PRO A 95 0.83 5.41 -13.67
C PRO A 95 0.48 6.80 -14.21
N VAL A 96 -0.41 7.54 -13.53
CA VAL A 96 -0.78 8.89 -13.94
C VAL A 96 0.43 9.82 -13.88
N TRP A 97 1.23 9.72 -12.82
CA TRP A 97 2.46 10.48 -12.65
C TRP A 97 3.52 10.11 -13.70
N THR A 98 3.70 8.83 -14.01
CA THR A 98 4.59 8.37 -15.09
C THR A 98 4.22 8.98 -16.44
N VAL A 99 2.93 8.99 -16.77
CA VAL A 99 2.44 9.59 -18.02
C VAL A 99 2.71 11.09 -18.04
N HIS A 100 2.53 11.78 -16.91
CA HIS A 100 2.84 13.21 -16.78
C HIS A 100 4.33 13.52 -16.98
N GLU A 101 5.22 12.73 -16.38
CA GLU A 101 6.68 12.91 -16.47
C GLU A 101 7.26 12.44 -17.82
N GLY A 102 6.50 11.67 -18.61
CA GLY A 102 6.94 11.20 -19.93
C GLY A 102 8.08 10.17 -19.88
N GLY A 103 8.31 9.55 -18.73
CA GLY A 103 9.41 8.62 -18.49
C GLY A 103 9.14 7.72 -17.29
N TYR A 104 10.06 6.81 -16.99
CA TYR A 104 9.94 5.93 -15.83
C TYR A 104 9.94 6.75 -14.52
N THR A 105 8.98 6.46 -13.64
CA THR A 105 8.92 7.02 -12.29
C THR A 105 8.82 5.89 -11.27
N ALA A 106 9.46 6.05 -10.12
CA ALA A 106 9.46 5.05 -9.06
C ALA A 106 8.04 4.61 -8.66
N GLY A 107 7.83 3.30 -8.53
CA GLY A 107 6.56 2.67 -8.16
C GLY A 107 5.67 2.26 -9.34
N VAL A 108 5.96 2.71 -10.57
CA VAL A 108 5.09 2.39 -11.72
C VAL A 108 5.16 0.92 -12.13
N ALA A 109 6.31 0.25 -11.98
CA ALA A 109 6.46 -1.13 -12.45
C ALA A 109 5.61 -2.10 -11.63
N THR A 110 5.46 -1.85 -10.34
CA THR A 110 4.72 -2.68 -9.39
C THR A 110 3.29 -2.18 -9.12
N ALA A 111 2.95 -0.94 -9.48
CA ALA A 111 1.60 -0.38 -9.34
C ALA A 111 0.47 -1.27 -9.94
N PRO A 112 0.63 -1.93 -11.11
CA PRO A 112 -0.39 -2.84 -11.63
C PRO A 112 -0.65 -4.05 -10.72
N LEU A 113 0.40 -4.65 -10.14
CA LEU A 113 0.28 -5.77 -9.21
C LEU A 113 -0.44 -5.34 -7.93
N LEU A 114 -0.06 -4.17 -7.40
CA LEU A 114 -0.66 -3.57 -6.22
C LEU A 114 -2.16 -3.29 -6.45
N LEU A 115 -2.50 -2.66 -7.57
CA LEU A 115 -3.88 -2.35 -7.95
C LEU A 115 -4.72 -3.63 -8.12
N ALA A 116 -4.19 -4.63 -8.82
CA ALA A 116 -4.88 -5.90 -9.00
C ALA A 116 -5.16 -6.59 -7.65
N SER A 117 -4.18 -6.58 -6.74
CA SER A 117 -4.32 -7.13 -5.39
C SER A 117 -5.37 -6.37 -4.57
N ALA A 118 -5.40 -5.04 -4.67
CA ALA A 118 -6.35 -4.18 -3.97
C ALA A 118 -7.79 -4.39 -4.48
N VAL A 119 -7.97 -4.46 -5.80
CA VAL A 119 -9.26 -4.76 -6.44
C VAL A 119 -9.75 -6.15 -6.02
N TYR A 120 -8.86 -7.14 -6.00
CA TYR A 120 -9.22 -8.49 -5.54
C TYR A 120 -9.64 -8.51 -4.08
N LEU A 121 -8.91 -7.84 -3.18
CA LEU A 121 -9.33 -7.68 -1.78
C LEU A 121 -10.72 -7.04 -1.68
N GLY A 122 -10.97 -5.97 -2.43
CA GLY A 122 -12.26 -5.27 -2.45
C GLY A 122 -13.41 -6.15 -2.90
N TYR A 123 -13.17 -6.98 -3.93
CA TYR A 123 -14.13 -7.97 -4.38
C TYR A 123 -14.46 -8.97 -3.26
N GLN A 124 -13.46 -9.48 -2.55
CA GLN A 124 -13.69 -10.43 -1.45
C GLN A 124 -14.40 -9.78 -0.25
N LEU A 125 -14.06 -8.54 0.10
CA LEU A 125 -14.73 -7.78 1.16
C LEU A 125 -16.21 -7.54 0.86
N ARG A 126 -16.56 -7.24 -0.41
CA ARG A 126 -17.95 -7.10 -0.85
C ARG A 126 -18.73 -8.41 -0.78
N ARG A 127 -18.09 -9.54 -1.08
CA ARG A 127 -18.72 -10.86 -0.99
C ARG A 127 -18.95 -11.32 0.44
N GLU A 128 -18.11 -10.89 1.39
CA GLU A 128 -18.26 -11.21 2.81
C GLU A 128 -19.32 -10.34 3.49
N ASN A 129 -19.54 -9.12 3.01
CA ASN A 129 -20.66 -8.26 3.42
C ASN A 129 -21.63 -8.04 2.25
N PRO A 130 -22.36 -9.08 1.81
CA PRO A 130 -23.46 -8.87 0.87
C PRO A 130 -24.47 -7.97 1.59
N LYS A 131 -24.64 -6.75 1.08
CA LYS A 131 -25.82 -5.96 1.42
C LYS A 131 -27.08 -6.74 1.04
#